data_AF-A0A257JDN0-F1
#
_entry.id   AF-A0A257JDN0-F1
#
_cell.length_a   1.000
_cell.length_b   1.000
_cell.length_c   1.000
_cell.angle_alpha   90.00
_cell.angle_beta   90.00
_cell.angle_gamma   90.00
#
_symmetry.space_group_name_H-M   'P 1'
#
loop_
_entity.id
_entity.type
_entity.pdbx_description
1 polymer ?
#
loop_
_entity_poly.entity_id
_entity_poly.type
_entity_poly.pdbx_seq_one_letter_code
_entity_poly.pdbx_strand_id
1 'polypeptide(L)'
;ALVLITLIPLGLRASMVVMVSIPLSLAMGIFALAQLGYTLNQISIAGFIISLGLLVDDSIVVTENIERHMRGGETPTDAAITGTKEISLAVLGSTGVLLFAFLPLAFLPETSGDFVRVLPVAVLVTVASSLIVSLTIIPFVASRLLKNNHGPEGNKVLQSINGAIHRFYQPILHWGLQNPKLTVWGSLSICVAALGTLPLIGTSLFPASDSPYFMVRVETPEGSGMAATDRAVRDVSQIVSTFPGITGRMDNVGRGNPQIYYNNIPREDDT
;
A
#
# COMPACT_ATOMS: atom_id res chain seq x y z
N ALA A 1 -2.87 -15.47 1.85
CA ALA A 1 -1.65 -16.26 1.61
C ALA A 1 -0.48 -15.77 2.48
N LEU A 2 -0.06 -14.50 2.35
CA LEU A 2 1.10 -13.95 3.08
C LEU A 2 0.98 -14.08 4.61
N VAL A 3 -0.17 -13.74 5.19
CA VAL A 3 -0.43 -13.88 6.64
C VAL A 3 -0.35 -15.33 7.12
N LEU A 4 -0.88 -16.26 6.34
CA LEU A 4 -0.81 -17.69 6.64
C LEU A 4 0.63 -18.21 6.61
N ILE A 5 1.43 -17.77 5.63
CA ILE A 5 2.84 -18.19 5.47
C ILE A 5 3.73 -17.61 6.57
N THR A 6 3.55 -16.33 6.90
CA THR A 6 4.33 -15.63 7.94
C THR A 6 4.02 -16.15 9.34
N LEU A 7 2.79 -16.62 9.59
CA LEU A 7 2.34 -17.10 10.91
C LEU A 7 2.36 -18.63 11.07
N ILE A 8 2.83 -19.41 10.07
CA ILE A 8 3.11 -20.85 10.25
C ILE A 8 3.97 -21.13 11.50
N PRO A 9 5.00 -20.33 11.84
CA PRO A 9 5.82 -20.58 13.03
C PRO A 9 5.02 -20.47 14.34
N LEU A 10 4.03 -19.59 14.38
CA LEU A 10 3.14 -19.37 15.54
C LEU A 10 1.97 -20.35 15.56
N GLY A 11 1.60 -20.91 14.41
CA GLY A 11 0.56 -21.91 14.25
C GLY A 11 -0.72 -21.36 13.62
N LEU A 12 -1.58 -22.29 13.20
CA LEU A 12 -2.79 -21.96 12.43
C LEU A 12 -3.81 -21.12 13.20
N ARG A 13 -3.89 -21.28 14.53
CA ARG A 13 -4.82 -20.50 15.36
C ARG A 13 -4.40 -19.04 15.48
N ALA A 14 -3.12 -18.79 15.76
CA ALA A 14 -2.56 -17.43 15.73
C ALA A 14 -2.75 -16.77 14.37
N SER A 15 -2.56 -17.53 13.29
CA SER A 15 -2.83 -17.06 11.92
C SER A 15 -4.28 -16.61 11.73
N MET A 16 -5.25 -17.40 12.22
CA MET A 16 -6.67 -17.05 12.13
C MET A 16 -7.02 -15.81 12.95
N VAL A 17 -6.44 -15.65 14.15
CA VAL A 17 -6.64 -14.47 15.00
C VAL A 17 -6.23 -13.20 14.24
N VAL A 18 -5.03 -13.20 13.66
CA VAL A 18 -4.53 -12.06 12.88
C VAL A 18 -5.38 -11.83 11.62
N MET A 19 -5.87 -12.88 10.96
CA MET A 19 -6.67 -12.75 9.74
C MET A 19 -7.99 -12.00 9.96
N VAL A 20 -8.54 -11.99 11.19
CA VAL A 20 -9.72 -11.20 11.55
C VAL A 20 -9.43 -9.69 11.53
N SER A 21 -8.18 -9.27 11.78
CA SER A 21 -7.82 -7.84 11.77
C SER A 21 -7.99 -7.19 10.39
N ILE A 22 -7.77 -7.93 9.31
CA ILE A 22 -7.76 -7.41 7.94
C ILE A 22 -9.13 -6.84 7.55
N PRO A 23 -10.21 -7.65 7.51
CA PRO A 23 -11.52 -7.14 7.08
C PRO A 23 -12.04 -6.05 8.01
N LEU A 24 -11.73 -6.15 9.31
CA LEU A 24 -12.21 -5.20 10.30
C LEU A 24 -11.50 -3.83 10.19
N SER A 25 -10.17 -3.83 10.06
CA SER A 25 -9.39 -2.60 9.89
C SER A 25 -9.69 -1.92 8.56
N LEU A 26 -9.90 -2.70 7.49
CA LEU A 26 -10.35 -2.16 6.21
C LEU A 26 -11.76 -1.58 6.28
N ALA A 27 -12.71 -2.28 6.93
CA ALA A 27 -14.07 -1.77 7.08
C ALA A 27 -14.10 -0.44 7.85
N MET A 28 -13.34 -0.35 8.95
CA MET A 28 -13.18 0.89 9.70
C MET A 28 -12.47 1.98 8.87
N GLY A 29 -11.44 1.63 8.11
CA GLY A 29 -10.72 2.55 7.23
C GLY A 29 -11.59 3.10 6.09
N ILE A 30 -12.37 2.24 5.43
CA ILE A 30 -13.33 2.64 4.39
C ILE A 30 -14.41 3.55 4.98
N PHE A 31 -14.93 3.21 6.15
CA PHE A 31 -15.90 4.04 6.86
C PHE A 31 -15.32 5.42 7.18
N ALA A 32 -14.12 5.48 7.76
CA ALA A 32 -13.43 6.73 8.07
C ALA A 32 -13.13 7.56 6.80
N LEU A 33 -12.72 6.90 5.71
CA LEU A 33 -12.47 7.55 4.42
C LEU A 33 -13.75 8.18 3.86
N ALA A 34 -14.89 7.48 3.95
CA ALA A 34 -16.18 7.99 3.52
C ALA A 34 -16.63 9.19 4.37
N GLN A 35 -16.39 9.17 5.69
CA GLN A 35 -16.69 10.29 6.57
C GLN A 35 -15.86 11.55 6.26
N LEU A 36 -14.68 11.38 5.65
CA LEU A 36 -13.84 12.49 5.17
C LEU A 36 -14.26 13.00 3.78
N GLY A 37 -15.31 12.44 3.17
CA GLY A 37 -15.84 12.86 1.88
C GLY A 37 -15.12 12.28 0.66
N TYR A 38 -14.22 11.32 0.85
CA TYR A 38 -13.53 10.66 -0.26
C TYR A 38 -14.33 9.47 -0.79
N THR A 39 -14.24 9.25 -2.10
CA THR A 39 -14.88 8.12 -2.79
C THR A 39 -13.95 6.91 -2.92
N LEU A 40 -14.56 5.75 -3.17
CA LEU A 40 -13.81 4.56 -3.55
C LEU A 40 -13.46 4.66 -5.05
N ASN A 41 -12.18 4.75 -5.36
CA ASN A 41 -11.64 4.85 -6.71
C ASN A 41 -10.34 4.05 -6.80
N GLN A 42 -9.73 3.97 -7.99
CA GLN A 42 -8.53 3.16 -8.22
C GLN A 42 -7.36 3.57 -7.31
N ILE A 43 -7.22 4.86 -7.00
CA ILE A 43 -6.13 5.39 -6.17
C ILE A 43 -6.37 5.07 -4.70
N SER A 44 -7.60 5.21 -4.22
CA SER A 44 -7.93 4.88 -2.83
C SER A 44 -7.85 3.37 -2.58
N ILE A 45 -8.25 2.54 -3.56
CA ILE A 45 -8.01 1.09 -3.55
C ILE A 45 -6.51 0.78 -3.49
N ALA A 46 -5.66 1.48 -4.27
CA ALA A 46 -4.22 1.31 -4.18
C ALA A 46 -3.68 1.67 -2.78
N GLY A 47 -4.19 2.73 -2.16
CA GLY A 47 -3.89 3.08 -0.76
C GLY A 47 -4.26 1.96 0.22
N PHE A 48 -5.45 1.38 0.09
CA PHE A 48 -5.86 0.23 0.91
C PHE A 48 -4.98 -1.01 0.68
N ILE A 49 -4.58 -1.29 -0.55
CA ILE A 49 -3.67 -2.41 -0.88
C ILE A 49 -2.30 -2.22 -0.21
N ILE A 50 -1.72 -1.03 -0.30
CA ILE A 50 -0.46 -0.69 0.39
C ILE A 50 -0.61 -0.89 1.89
N SER A 51 -1.74 -0.47 2.44
CA SER A 51 -2.04 -0.58 3.87
C SER A 51 -2.18 -2.01 4.36
N LEU A 52 -2.50 -2.99 3.51
CA LEU A 52 -2.62 -4.39 3.92
C LEU A 52 -1.33 -4.94 4.53
N GLY A 53 -0.17 -4.54 4.02
CA GLY A 53 1.11 -4.96 4.59
C GLY A 53 1.38 -4.30 5.95
N LEU A 54 0.98 -3.04 6.08
CA LEU A 54 1.23 -2.22 7.26
C LEU A 54 0.29 -2.55 8.41
N LEU A 55 -0.99 -2.80 8.13
CA LEU A 55 -2.02 -3.00 9.15
C LEU A 55 -1.89 -4.32 9.89
N VAL A 56 -1.31 -5.33 9.22
CA VAL A 56 -1.21 -6.69 9.77
C VAL A 56 -0.06 -6.79 10.77
N ASP A 57 0.98 -5.94 10.61
CA ASP A 57 2.19 -5.97 11.44
C ASP A 57 1.87 -5.82 12.93
N ASP A 58 1.09 -4.80 13.30
CA ASP A 58 0.66 -4.58 14.70
C ASP A 58 -0.05 -5.81 15.30
N SER A 59 -0.93 -6.43 14.51
CA SER A 59 -1.68 -7.61 14.95
C SER A 59 -0.78 -8.85 15.08
N ILE A 60 0.24 -8.98 14.23
CA ILE A 60 1.25 -10.05 14.32
C ILE A 60 2.06 -9.86 15.60
N VAL A 61 2.63 -8.68 15.82
CA VAL A 61 3.47 -8.39 16.99
C VAL A 61 2.71 -8.63 18.29
N VAL A 62 1.44 -8.20 18.36
CA VAL A 62 0.59 -8.46 19.52
C VAL A 62 0.32 -9.95 19.73
N THR A 63 -0.08 -10.66 18.68
CA THR A 63 -0.37 -12.10 18.79
C THR A 63 0.87 -12.91 19.15
N GLU A 64 2.03 -12.56 18.60
CA GLU A 64 3.30 -13.22 18.91
C GLU A 64 3.72 -12.99 20.36
N ASN A 65 3.53 -11.78 20.88
CA ASN A 65 3.83 -11.52 22.28
C ASN A 65 2.93 -12.33 23.21
N ILE A 66 1.64 -12.40 22.93
CA ILE A 66 0.68 -13.22 23.69
C ILE A 66 1.11 -14.69 23.68
N GLU A 67 1.42 -15.24 22.50
CA GLU A 67 1.94 -16.61 22.37
C GLU A 67 3.24 -16.83 23.15
N ARG A 68 4.14 -15.83 23.18
CA ARG A 68 5.36 -15.89 23.98
C ARG A 68 5.07 -16.01 25.48
N HIS A 69 4.13 -15.23 26.01
CA HIS A 69 3.71 -15.32 27.41
C HIS A 69 3.01 -16.66 27.72
N MET A 70 2.19 -17.16 26.80
CA MET A 70 1.56 -18.49 26.94
C MET A 70 2.59 -19.62 26.99
N ARG A 71 3.65 -19.57 26.16
CA ARG A 71 4.78 -20.52 26.23
C ARG A 71 5.55 -20.42 27.55
N GLY A 72 5.52 -19.27 28.21
CA GLY A 72 6.04 -19.04 29.56
C GLY A 72 5.17 -19.62 30.68
N GLY A 73 3.99 -20.17 30.36
CA GLY A 73 3.08 -20.83 31.30
C GLY A 73 1.86 -20.00 31.72
N GLU A 74 1.70 -18.78 31.22
CA GLU A 74 0.53 -17.94 31.51
C GLU A 74 -0.75 -18.51 30.88
N THR A 75 -1.90 -18.27 31.53
CA THR A 75 -3.20 -18.61 30.94
C THR A 75 -3.48 -17.72 29.71
N PRO A 76 -4.30 -18.15 28.72
CA PRO A 76 -4.57 -17.33 27.54
C PRO A 76 -5.11 -15.93 27.85
N THR A 77 -5.87 -15.79 28.94
CA THR A 77 -6.40 -14.50 29.40
C THR A 77 -5.34 -13.63 30.04
N ASP A 78 -4.47 -14.20 30.88
CA ASP A 78 -3.40 -13.45 31.54
C ASP A 78 -2.35 -13.04 30.52
N ALA A 79 -1.95 -13.96 29.64
CA ALA A 79 -1.02 -13.70 28.55
C ALA A 79 -1.52 -12.61 27.60
N ALA A 80 -2.83 -12.58 27.31
CA ALA A 80 -3.43 -11.52 26.50
C ALA A 80 -3.29 -10.14 27.15
N ILE A 81 -3.46 -10.05 28.48
CA ILE A 81 -3.35 -8.80 29.22
C ILE A 81 -1.89 -8.37 29.39
N THR A 82 -1.04 -9.26 29.92
CA THR A 82 0.37 -8.99 30.18
C THR A 82 1.12 -8.74 28.88
N GLY A 83 0.94 -9.62 27.90
CA GLY A 83 1.58 -9.54 26.60
C GLY A 83 1.21 -8.25 25.87
N THR A 84 -0.07 -7.86 25.85
CA THR A 84 -0.47 -6.60 25.18
C THR A 84 0.08 -5.37 25.91
N LYS A 85 0.06 -5.36 27.25
CA LYS A 85 0.56 -4.22 28.03
C LYS A 85 2.04 -3.96 27.78
N GLU A 86 2.86 -5.01 27.68
CA GLU A 86 4.31 -4.89 27.50
C GLU A 86 4.69 -4.17 26.21
N ILE A 87 4.01 -4.46 25.10
CA ILE A 87 4.34 -3.92 23.77
C ILE A 87 3.48 -2.72 23.35
N SER A 88 2.45 -2.37 24.11
CA SER A 88 1.47 -1.33 23.74
C SER A 88 2.14 0.00 23.34
N LEU A 89 3.16 0.42 24.09
CA LEU A 89 3.92 1.64 23.80
C LEU A 89 4.77 1.50 22.52
N ALA A 90 5.35 0.32 22.29
CA ALA A 90 6.16 0.07 21.10
C ALA A 90 5.31 0.10 19.83
N VAL A 91 4.14 -0.56 19.86
CA VAL A 91 3.18 -0.56 18.74
C VAL A 91 2.65 0.85 18.48
N LEU A 92 2.23 1.57 19.53
CA LEU A 92 1.76 2.95 19.37
C LEU A 92 2.85 3.87 18.80
N GLY A 93 4.10 3.68 19.21
CA GLY A 93 5.25 4.40 18.69
C GLY A 93 5.54 4.09 17.23
N SER A 94 5.57 2.82 16.83
CA SER A 94 5.84 2.40 15.45
C SER A 94 4.73 2.85 14.50
N THR A 95 3.45 2.68 14.89
CA THR A 95 2.32 3.19 14.12
C THR A 95 2.37 4.71 14.05
N GLY A 96 2.72 5.40 15.12
CA GLY A 96 2.88 6.86 15.15
C GLY A 96 3.91 7.35 14.13
N VAL A 97 5.09 6.72 14.06
CA VAL A 97 6.12 7.03 13.05
C VAL A 97 5.57 6.87 11.63
N LEU A 98 4.82 5.80 11.38
CA LEU A 98 4.20 5.56 10.09
C LEU A 98 3.16 6.63 9.75
N LEU A 99 2.30 6.99 10.69
CA LEU A 99 1.32 8.06 10.50
C LEU A 99 2.03 9.39 10.18
N PHE A 100 3.08 9.75 10.93
CA PHE A 100 3.83 10.99 10.67
C PHE A 100 4.63 10.97 9.36
N ALA A 101 5.03 9.80 8.85
CA ALA A 101 5.68 9.68 7.55
C ALA A 101 4.70 9.92 6.39
N PHE A 102 3.44 9.49 6.52
CA PHE A 102 2.40 9.67 5.49
C PHE A 102 1.65 11.00 5.61
N LEU A 103 1.65 11.63 6.79
CA LEU A 103 0.91 12.85 7.04
C LEU A 103 1.26 14.01 6.08
N PRO A 104 2.54 14.30 5.76
CA PRO A 104 2.89 15.37 4.82
C PRO A 104 2.32 15.14 3.41
N LEU A 105 2.22 13.87 2.98
CA LEU A 105 1.68 13.51 1.67
C LEU A 105 0.19 13.84 1.56
N ALA A 106 -0.54 13.83 2.67
CA ALA A 106 -1.93 14.27 2.72
C ALA A 106 -2.05 15.80 2.56
N PHE A 107 -0.98 16.58 2.69
CA PHE A 107 -0.97 18.04 2.55
C PHE A 107 -0.27 18.54 1.28
N LEU A 108 -0.07 17.66 0.28
CA LEU A 108 0.52 18.08 -0.99
C LEU A 108 -0.35 19.18 -1.66
N PRO A 109 0.26 20.30 -2.09
CA PRO A 109 -0.44 21.38 -2.78
C PRO A 109 -0.73 21.02 -4.25
N GLU A 110 -1.46 21.90 -4.92
CA GLU A 110 -1.80 21.86 -6.36
C GLU A 110 -2.85 20.81 -6.78
N THR A 111 -3.30 20.90 -8.03
CA THR A 111 -4.27 19.98 -8.66
C THR A 111 -3.77 18.54 -8.69
N SER A 112 -2.45 18.32 -8.80
CA SER A 112 -1.85 16.98 -8.67
C SER A 112 -1.99 16.45 -7.23
N GLY A 113 -1.95 17.32 -6.23
CA GLY A 113 -2.16 16.99 -4.83
C GLY A 113 -3.58 16.50 -4.56
N ASP A 114 -4.60 17.14 -5.14
CA ASP A 114 -6.00 16.73 -4.95
C ASP A 114 -6.28 15.30 -5.47
N PHE A 115 -5.66 14.91 -6.58
CA PHE A 115 -5.75 13.56 -7.12
C PHE A 115 -5.03 12.53 -6.25
N VAL A 116 -3.81 12.86 -5.78
CA VAL A 116 -2.96 11.92 -5.05
C VAL A 116 -3.35 11.82 -3.57
N ARG A 117 -3.91 12.88 -2.96
CA ARG A 117 -4.24 12.98 -1.51
C ARG A 117 -5.09 11.83 -0.99
N VAL A 118 -5.96 11.26 -1.82
CA VAL A 118 -6.80 10.13 -1.41
C VAL A 118 -5.98 8.89 -1.05
N LEU A 119 -4.80 8.68 -1.66
CA LEU A 119 -3.91 7.55 -1.37
C LEU A 119 -3.35 7.60 0.06
N PRO A 120 -2.60 8.64 0.48
CA PRO A 120 -2.05 8.71 1.82
C PRO A 120 -3.15 8.82 2.87
N VAL A 121 -4.28 9.49 2.57
CA VAL A 121 -5.42 9.54 3.51
C VAL A 121 -6.00 8.14 3.74
N ALA A 122 -6.20 7.34 2.69
CA ALA A 122 -6.64 5.96 2.84
C ALA A 122 -5.67 5.13 3.70
N VAL A 123 -4.35 5.33 3.52
CA VAL A 123 -3.33 4.68 4.36
C VAL A 123 -3.45 5.11 5.82
N LEU A 124 -3.52 6.41 6.08
CA LEU A 124 -3.60 6.97 7.44
C LEU A 124 -4.81 6.42 8.20
N VAL A 125 -6.01 6.45 7.59
CA VAL A 125 -7.23 6.00 8.27
C VAL A 125 -7.24 4.49 8.49
N THR A 126 -6.69 3.69 7.58
CA THR A 126 -6.60 2.23 7.73
C THR A 126 -5.59 1.83 8.78
N VAL A 127 -4.41 2.46 8.81
CA VAL A 127 -3.37 2.20 9.82
C VAL A 127 -3.82 2.66 11.20
N ALA A 128 -4.48 3.82 11.30
CA ALA A 128 -5.08 4.25 12.57
C ALA A 128 -6.17 3.28 13.04
N SER A 129 -6.97 2.75 12.11
CA SER A 129 -7.98 1.72 12.43
C SER A 129 -7.33 0.42 12.89
N SER A 130 -6.22 -0.01 12.29
CA SER A 130 -5.53 -1.24 12.66
C SER A 130 -4.87 -1.17 14.02
N LEU A 131 -4.39 0.00 14.44
CA LEU A 131 -3.92 0.23 15.80
C LEU A 131 -5.05 0.00 16.83
N ILE A 132 -6.26 0.50 16.56
CA ILE A 132 -7.41 0.27 17.42
C ILE A 132 -7.72 -1.23 17.48
N VAL A 133 -7.79 -1.90 16.33
CA VAL A 133 -8.10 -3.32 16.23
C VAL A 133 -7.05 -4.20 16.93
N SER A 134 -5.76 -3.91 16.74
CA SER A 134 -4.65 -4.68 17.29
C SER A 134 -4.52 -4.57 18.81
N LEU A 135 -4.88 -3.43 19.41
CA LEU A 135 -4.79 -3.23 20.86
C LEU A 135 -6.09 -3.59 21.60
N THR A 136 -7.22 -3.74 20.91
CA THR A 136 -8.52 -4.02 21.55
C THR A 136 -9.09 -5.38 21.17
N ILE A 137 -9.27 -5.62 19.88
CA ILE A 137 -10.01 -6.79 19.37
C ILE A 137 -9.09 -8.01 19.27
N ILE A 138 -7.84 -7.83 18.85
CA ILE A 138 -6.88 -8.94 18.77
C ILE A 138 -6.61 -9.60 20.13
N PRO A 139 -6.31 -8.88 21.23
CA PRO A 139 -6.10 -9.50 22.54
C PRO A 139 -7.34 -10.24 23.02
N PHE A 140 -8.52 -9.68 22.76
CA PHE A 140 -9.79 -10.33 23.10
C PHE A 140 -9.97 -11.65 22.34
N VAL A 141 -9.81 -11.64 21.02
CA VAL A 141 -9.95 -12.83 20.17
C VAL A 141 -8.87 -13.87 20.50
N ALA A 142 -7.64 -13.42 20.73
CA ALA A 142 -6.51 -14.26 21.13
C ALA A 142 -6.80 -15.00 22.44
N SER A 143 -7.35 -14.31 23.45
CA SER A 143 -7.67 -14.91 24.75
C SER A 143 -8.71 -16.06 24.67
N ARG A 144 -9.51 -16.09 23.61
CA ARG A 144 -10.58 -17.08 23.39
C ARG A 144 -10.19 -18.19 22.44
N LEU A 145 -9.42 -17.88 21.40
CA LEU A 145 -9.09 -18.83 20.33
C LEU A 145 -7.75 -19.53 20.55
N LEU A 146 -6.78 -18.88 21.18
CA LEU A 146 -5.49 -19.49 21.48
C LEU A 146 -5.65 -20.53 22.59
N LYS A 147 -4.93 -21.64 22.47
CA LYS A 147 -4.86 -22.67 23.51
C LYS A 147 -3.40 -23.03 23.76
N ASN A 148 -3.09 -23.32 25.01
CA ASN A 148 -1.75 -23.68 25.44
C ASN A 148 -1.43 -25.14 25.07
N ASN A 149 -1.27 -25.39 23.77
CA ASN A 149 -1.04 -26.74 23.23
C ASN A 149 0.44 -26.99 22.86
N HIS A 150 1.32 -26.00 23.04
CA HIS A 150 2.72 -26.08 22.63
C HIS A 150 3.64 -26.00 23.85
N GLY A 151 4.68 -26.83 23.88
CA GLY A 151 5.74 -26.72 24.89
C GLY A 151 6.54 -25.42 24.75
N PRO A 152 7.47 -25.14 25.69
CA PRO A 152 8.23 -23.89 25.73
C PRO A 152 9.01 -23.58 24.44
N GLU A 153 9.36 -24.60 23.66
CA GLU A 153 10.09 -24.46 22.40
C GLU A 153 9.21 -24.17 21.16
N GLY A 154 7.88 -24.10 21.32
CA GLY A 154 6.94 -23.80 20.23
C GLY A 154 6.78 -24.93 19.21
N ASN A 155 6.38 -24.57 17.99
CA ASN A 155 6.11 -25.53 16.90
C ASN A 155 7.40 -25.98 16.19
N LYS A 156 7.38 -27.19 15.59
CA LYS A 156 8.51 -27.73 14.79
C LYS A 156 9.03 -26.77 13.72
N VAL A 157 8.12 -25.97 13.13
CA VAL A 157 8.48 -24.95 12.15
C VAL A 157 9.26 -23.81 12.80
N LEU A 158 8.83 -23.33 13.96
CA LEU A 158 9.53 -22.29 14.73
C LEU A 158 10.93 -22.78 15.14
N GLN A 159 11.05 -24.03 15.60
CA GLN A 159 12.33 -24.64 15.94
C GLN A 159 13.28 -24.71 14.72
N SER A 160 12.77 -25.08 13.55
CA SER A 160 13.55 -25.13 12.31
C SER A 160 14.07 -23.75 11.91
N ILE A 161 13.21 -22.73 12.00
CA ILE A 161 13.58 -21.34 11.72
C ILE A 161 14.64 -20.85 12.71
N ASN A 162 14.47 -21.09 14.01
CA ASN A 162 15.47 -20.75 15.01
C ASN A 162 16.81 -21.45 14.74
N GLY A 163 16.79 -22.73 14.36
CA GLY A 163 17.99 -23.45 13.95
C GLY A 163 18.69 -22.81 12.74
N ALA A 164 17.92 -22.35 11.74
CA ALA A 164 18.45 -21.63 10.59
C ALA A 164 19.04 -20.26 10.99
N ILE A 165 18.38 -19.52 11.88
CA ILE A 165 18.89 -18.25 12.41
C ILE A 165 20.24 -18.47 13.11
N HIS A 166 20.35 -19.47 13.98
CA HIS A 166 21.61 -19.81 14.65
C HIS A 166 22.71 -20.25 13.68
N ARG A 167 22.36 -20.97 12.60
CA ARG A 167 23.34 -21.47 11.64
C ARG A 167 23.84 -20.41 10.66
N PHE A 168 22.96 -19.53 10.19
CA PHE A 168 23.26 -18.60 9.11
C PHE A 168 23.36 -17.15 9.58
N TYR A 169 22.40 -16.68 10.37
CA TYR A 169 22.34 -15.28 10.78
C TYR A 169 23.33 -14.97 11.90
N GLN A 170 23.44 -15.84 12.92
CA GLN A 170 24.30 -15.60 14.08
C GLN A 170 25.79 -15.43 13.71
N PRO A 171 26.40 -16.24 12.81
CA PRO A 171 27.80 -16.04 12.41
C PRO A 171 28.02 -14.71 11.69
N ILE A 172 27.10 -14.33 10.79
CA ILE A 172 27.17 -13.08 10.02
C ILE A 172 27.03 -11.87 10.97
N LEU A 173 26.12 -11.96 11.94
CA LEU A 173 25.94 -10.93 12.96
C LEU A 173 27.20 -10.75 13.80
N HIS A 174 27.80 -11.84 14.29
CA HIS A 174 29.03 -11.77 15.08
C HIS A 174 30.19 -11.20 14.25
N TRP A 175 30.32 -11.63 12.98
CA TRP A 175 31.32 -11.07 12.07
C TRP A 175 31.13 -9.56 11.85
N GLY A 176 29.88 -9.12 11.69
CA GLY A 176 29.54 -7.72 11.50
C GLY A 176 29.80 -6.84 12.74
N LEU A 177 29.54 -7.37 13.93
CA LEU A 177 29.82 -6.71 15.21
C LEU A 177 31.33 -6.67 15.52
N GLN A 178 32.10 -7.68 15.10
CA GLN A 178 33.56 -7.70 15.25
C GLN A 178 34.28 -6.72 14.32
N ASN A 179 33.66 -6.37 13.18
CA ASN A 179 34.25 -5.49 12.16
C ASN A 179 33.38 -4.26 11.89
N PRO A 180 33.13 -3.39 12.89
CA PRO A 180 32.15 -2.29 12.78
C PRO A 180 32.52 -1.27 11.69
N LYS A 181 33.81 -1.04 11.44
CA LYS A 181 34.25 -0.13 10.36
C LYS A 181 33.87 -0.69 8.99
N LEU A 182 34.09 -1.99 8.76
CA LEU A 182 33.80 -2.62 7.49
C LEU A 182 32.29 -2.67 7.23
N THR A 183 31.48 -2.95 8.26
CA THR A 183 30.02 -2.96 8.12
C THR A 183 29.46 -1.58 7.83
N VAL A 184 29.94 -0.53 8.50
CA VAL A 184 29.54 0.85 8.24
C VAL A 184 29.98 1.32 6.86
N TRP A 185 31.23 1.08 6.46
CA TRP A 185 31.69 1.45 5.12
C TRP A 185 31.00 0.64 4.03
N GLY A 186 30.72 -0.64 4.27
CA GLY A 186 29.96 -1.50 3.37
C GLY A 186 28.53 -1.00 3.17
N SER A 187 27.81 -0.71 4.25
CA SER A 187 26.43 -0.19 4.16
C SER A 187 26.39 1.19 3.50
N LEU A 188 27.35 2.06 3.80
CA LEU A 188 27.46 3.37 3.17
C LEU A 188 27.76 3.25 1.68
N SER A 189 28.66 2.34 1.28
CA SER A 189 28.99 2.11 -0.13
C SER A 189 27.78 1.61 -0.92
N ILE A 190 26.99 0.70 -0.32
CA ILE A 190 25.74 0.22 -0.93
C ILE A 190 24.73 1.36 -1.08
N CYS A 191 24.59 2.21 -0.05
CA CYS A 191 23.71 3.38 -0.10
C CYS A 191 24.12 4.37 -1.20
N VAL A 192 25.41 4.70 -1.29
CA VAL A 192 25.95 5.59 -2.34
C VAL A 192 25.78 4.97 -3.72
N ALA A 193 26.02 3.67 -3.88
CA ALA A 193 25.80 2.97 -5.14
C ALA A 193 24.31 3.02 -5.56
N ALA A 194 23.38 2.85 -4.61
CA ALA A 194 21.96 2.98 -4.86
C ALA A 194 21.55 4.41 -5.25
N LEU A 195 22.12 5.44 -4.62
CA LEU A 195 21.90 6.83 -5.03
C LEU A 195 22.49 7.13 -6.42
N GLY A 196 23.60 6.48 -6.77
CA GLY A 196 24.22 6.58 -8.08
C GLY A 196 23.36 6.05 -9.23
N THR A 197 22.32 5.25 -8.96
CA THR A 197 21.39 4.79 -10.00
C THR A 197 20.27 5.78 -10.30
N LEU A 198 20.02 6.78 -9.44
CA LEU A 198 19.00 7.80 -9.66
C LEU A 198 19.08 8.53 -11.02
N PRO A 199 20.24 8.99 -11.51
CA PRO A 199 20.31 9.64 -12.82
C PRO A 199 19.99 8.72 -14.01
N LEU A 200 19.99 7.39 -13.81
CA LEU A 200 19.59 6.44 -14.86
C LEU A 200 18.06 6.24 -14.92
N ILE A 201 17.32 6.66 -13.89
CA ILE A 201 15.87 6.49 -13.79
C ILE A 201 15.20 7.76 -14.33
N GLY A 202 14.48 7.63 -15.45
CA GLY A 202 13.68 8.74 -16.00
C GLY A 202 12.51 9.11 -15.07
N THR A 203 12.11 10.39 -15.09
CA THR A 203 10.97 10.88 -14.31
C THR A 203 9.70 10.90 -15.17
N SER A 204 8.64 10.24 -14.72
CA SER A 204 7.28 10.40 -15.27
C SER A 204 6.30 10.61 -14.13
N LEU A 205 5.49 11.68 -14.19
CA LEU A 205 4.50 11.99 -13.17
C LEU A 205 3.30 11.02 -13.22
N PHE A 206 2.90 10.61 -14.42
CA PHE A 206 1.82 9.66 -14.63
C PHE A 206 2.25 8.56 -15.59
N PRO A 207 1.89 7.28 -15.34
CA PRO A 207 2.06 6.23 -16.33
C PRO A 207 1.10 6.46 -17.50
N ALA A 208 1.42 5.92 -18.67
CA ALA A 208 0.51 5.94 -19.81
C ALA A 208 -0.81 5.24 -19.43
N SER A 209 -1.94 5.89 -19.68
CA SER A 209 -3.27 5.32 -19.43
C SER A 209 -3.57 4.26 -20.49
N ASP A 210 -3.84 3.02 -20.06
CA ASP A 210 -4.21 1.90 -20.95
C ASP A 210 -5.70 1.97 -21.31
N SER A 211 -6.13 3.10 -21.86
CA SER A 211 -7.52 3.32 -22.25
C SER A 211 -7.79 2.77 -23.64
N PRO A 212 -8.90 2.02 -23.85
CA PRO A 212 -9.20 1.36 -25.12
C PRO A 212 -9.68 2.33 -26.21
N TYR A 213 -9.37 3.62 -26.07
CA TYR A 213 -9.69 4.67 -27.02
C TYR A 213 -8.54 5.65 -27.10
N PHE A 214 -8.41 6.30 -28.24
CA PHE A 214 -7.46 7.37 -28.47
C PHE A 214 -8.18 8.55 -29.11
N MET A 215 -7.62 9.75 -28.94
CA MET A 215 -8.17 10.97 -29.52
C MET A 215 -7.29 11.43 -30.67
N VAL A 216 -7.89 11.68 -31.83
CA VAL A 216 -7.22 12.30 -32.96
C VAL A 216 -7.63 13.76 -33.02
N ARG A 217 -6.66 14.67 -32.85
CA ARG A 217 -6.88 16.11 -32.99
C ARG A 217 -6.51 16.54 -34.40
N VAL A 218 -7.45 17.12 -35.12
CA VAL A 218 -7.25 17.64 -36.49
C VAL A 218 -7.26 19.16 -36.42
N GLU A 219 -6.15 19.79 -36.79
CA GLU A 219 -6.00 21.25 -36.81
C GLU A 219 -5.84 21.73 -38.26
N THR A 220 -6.74 22.61 -38.70
CA THR A 220 -6.67 23.26 -40.02
C THR A 220 -6.06 24.67 -39.89
N PRO A 221 -5.53 25.27 -40.98
CA PRO A 221 -4.97 26.61 -40.93
C PRO A 221 -5.95 27.65 -40.38
N GLU A 222 -5.44 28.63 -39.64
CA GLU A 222 -6.25 29.73 -39.08
C GLU A 222 -7.08 30.42 -40.16
N GLY A 223 -8.36 30.71 -39.85
CA GLY A 223 -9.30 31.30 -40.79
C GLY A 223 -9.99 30.31 -41.74
N SER A 224 -9.69 29.00 -41.65
CA SER A 224 -10.42 27.97 -42.40
C SER A 224 -11.91 27.94 -42.02
N GLY A 225 -12.80 27.92 -43.02
CA GLY A 225 -14.24 27.79 -42.79
C GLY A 225 -14.63 26.42 -42.23
N MET A 226 -15.76 26.33 -41.51
CA MET A 226 -16.24 25.07 -40.91
C MET A 226 -16.36 23.93 -41.92
N ALA A 227 -16.77 24.22 -43.16
CA ALA A 227 -16.86 23.22 -44.23
C ALA A 227 -15.51 22.67 -44.70
N ALA A 228 -14.42 23.42 -44.53
CA ALA A 228 -13.07 22.92 -44.78
C ALA A 228 -12.61 21.98 -43.66
N THR A 229 -12.88 22.34 -42.41
CA THR A 229 -12.57 21.52 -41.24
C THR A 229 -13.39 20.22 -41.20
N ASP A 230 -14.69 20.26 -41.54
CA ASP A 230 -15.54 19.06 -41.64
C ASP A 230 -15.01 18.07 -42.68
N ARG A 231 -14.52 18.56 -43.84
CA ARG A 231 -13.89 17.70 -44.85
C ARG A 231 -12.62 17.04 -44.30
N ALA A 232 -11.73 17.81 -43.68
CA ALA A 232 -10.50 17.27 -43.10
C ALA A 232 -10.78 16.21 -42.01
N VAL A 233 -11.77 16.44 -41.14
CA VAL A 233 -12.17 15.47 -40.11
C VAL A 233 -12.72 14.18 -40.73
N ARG A 234 -13.55 14.27 -41.78
CA ARG A 234 -14.08 13.09 -42.48
C ARG A 234 -12.99 12.28 -43.16
N ASP A 235 -12.02 12.94 -43.79
CA ASP A 235 -10.90 12.27 -44.46
C ASP A 235 -10.08 11.47 -43.44
N VAL A 236 -9.76 12.08 -42.29
CA VAL A 236 -9.06 11.39 -41.20
C VAL A 236 -9.91 10.25 -40.61
N SER A 237 -11.20 10.48 -40.36
CA SER A 237 -12.13 9.48 -39.84
C SER A 237 -12.23 8.24 -40.74
N GLN A 238 -12.25 8.44 -42.06
CA GLN A 238 -12.25 7.35 -43.02
C GLN A 238 -10.96 6.53 -42.95
N ILE A 239 -9.78 7.17 -42.84
CA ILE A 239 -8.51 6.47 -42.66
C ILE A 239 -8.51 5.66 -41.36
N VAL A 240 -8.94 6.27 -40.25
CA VAL A 240 -9.01 5.60 -38.94
C VAL A 240 -9.91 4.36 -38.98
N SER A 241 -11.02 4.43 -39.74
CA SER A 241 -11.94 3.29 -39.88
C SER A 241 -11.34 2.05 -40.55
N THR A 242 -10.23 2.19 -41.28
CA THR A 242 -9.58 1.05 -41.95
C THR A 242 -8.74 0.20 -41.00
N PHE A 243 -8.42 0.71 -39.80
CA PHE A 243 -7.61 -0.01 -38.84
C PHE A 243 -8.42 -1.13 -38.16
N PRO A 244 -7.87 -2.36 -38.09
CA PRO A 244 -8.49 -3.44 -37.36
C PRO A 244 -8.50 -3.12 -35.85
N GLY A 245 -9.67 -3.23 -35.21
CA GLY A 245 -9.85 -3.00 -33.77
C GLY A 245 -10.74 -1.81 -33.41
N ILE A 246 -11.14 -0.98 -34.38
CA ILE A 246 -12.08 0.12 -34.15
C ILE A 246 -13.52 -0.42 -34.07
N THR A 247 -14.12 -0.36 -32.88
CA THR A 247 -15.52 -0.80 -32.64
C THR A 247 -16.52 0.36 -32.64
N GLY A 248 -16.08 1.57 -32.35
CA GLY A 248 -16.91 2.77 -32.31
C GLY A 248 -16.09 4.03 -32.61
N ARG A 249 -16.74 5.05 -33.17
CA ARG A 249 -16.14 6.35 -33.45
C ARG A 249 -17.13 7.47 -33.17
N MET A 250 -16.60 8.64 -32.86
CA MET A 250 -17.36 9.87 -32.72
C MET A 250 -16.54 11.01 -33.32
N ASP A 251 -17.13 11.67 -34.32
CA ASP A 251 -16.50 12.77 -35.03
C ASP A 251 -17.14 14.08 -34.53
N ASN A 252 -16.33 15.06 -34.13
CA ASN A 252 -16.78 16.35 -33.64
C ASN A 252 -16.06 17.46 -34.42
N VAL A 253 -16.81 18.46 -34.88
CA VAL A 253 -16.31 19.56 -35.70
C VAL A 253 -16.72 20.88 -35.07
N GLY A 254 -15.76 21.79 -34.92
CA GLY A 254 -15.97 23.14 -34.41
C GLY A 254 -15.61 23.29 -32.94
N ARG A 255 -16.25 22.53 -32.05
CA ARG A 255 -15.93 22.56 -30.61
C ARG A 255 -15.07 21.39 -30.16
N GLY A 256 -14.29 21.61 -29.12
CA GLY A 256 -13.51 20.56 -28.46
C GLY A 256 -14.41 19.47 -27.88
N ASN A 257 -13.83 18.28 -27.68
CA ASN A 257 -14.52 17.23 -26.94
C ASN A 257 -14.54 17.59 -25.45
N PRO A 258 -15.61 17.21 -24.71
CA PRO A 258 -15.66 17.43 -23.27
C PRO A 258 -14.43 16.82 -22.60
N GLN A 259 -13.91 17.51 -21.59
CA GLN A 259 -12.76 17.02 -20.83
C GLN A 259 -13.10 15.70 -20.14
N ILE A 260 -12.47 14.61 -20.59
CA ILE A 260 -12.60 13.28 -19.95
C ILE A 260 -11.47 13.06 -18.94
N TYR A 261 -10.29 13.62 -19.17
CA TYR A 261 -9.14 13.53 -18.26
C TYR A 261 -8.67 14.91 -17.83
N TYR A 262 -8.32 15.03 -16.55
CA TYR A 262 -7.81 16.26 -15.95
C TYR A 262 -6.53 16.78 -16.64
N ASN A 263 -5.73 15.89 -17.25
CA ASN A 263 -4.47 16.23 -17.91
C ASN A 263 -4.63 16.60 -19.40
N ASN A 264 -5.84 16.53 -19.95
CA ASN A 264 -6.13 16.90 -21.33
C ASN A 264 -7.18 18.03 -21.33
N ILE A 265 -6.68 19.26 -21.19
CA ILE A 265 -7.51 20.47 -21.13
C ILE A 265 -8.02 20.77 -22.55
N PRO A 266 -9.34 20.85 -22.77
CA PRO A 266 -9.89 21.32 -24.03
C PRO A 266 -9.44 22.75 -24.31
N ARG A 267 -9.15 23.06 -25.57
CA ARG A 267 -8.64 24.38 -26.00
C ARG A 267 -9.56 25.56 -25.62
N GLU A 268 -10.84 25.28 -25.38
CA GLU A 268 -11.82 26.28 -24.94
C GLU A 268 -11.62 26.74 -23.49
N ASP A 269 -10.96 25.93 -22.66
CA ASP A 269 -10.70 26.20 -21.24
C ASP A 269 -9.25 26.67 -20.99
N ASP A 270 -8.44 26.83 -22.04
CA ASP A 270 -7.00 27.17 -21.99
C ASP A 270 -6.75 28.71 -21.93
N THR A 271 -7.68 29.46 -21.31
CA THR A 271 -7.61 30.93 -21.12
C THR A 271 -7.56 31.33 -19.67
#